data_AF-A0A7J8N1T7-F1
#
_entry.id   AF-A0A7J8N1T7-F1
#
_cell.length_a   1.000
_cell.length_b   1.000
_cell.length_c   1.000
_cell.angle_alpha   90.00
_cell.angle_beta   90.00
_cell.angle_gamma   90.00
#
_symmetry.space_group_name_H-M   'P 1'
#
loop_
_entity.id
_entity.type
_entity.pdbx_description
1 polymer ?
#
loop_
_entity_poly.entity_id
_entity_poly.type
_entity_poly.pdbx_seq_one_letter_code
_entity_poly.pdbx_strand_id
1 'polypeptide(L)'
;MIWELFMQELKQLSEELRSDVIFNVSKTGGHLGSSLGVVELTVALHYVFNTPRDKILWDVGHQSYPHKILTGRRHKMHTMRQTNGLAGFTKRSESEYDCFGTGHSSTTISAGLGMAVGRDLKGERNHVVAVIGDGAMTAGQAYEAMNNAGYLDSDMIVILNDNKQVSLPTANLDGPTPPVGALSSALSRLQSNRPLRELREVAKGVTKQIGGPMHELAAKVDEYARGMISGSGSTLFEELGLYYIGPVDGHNIDDLVSILKEVKTTKTTGPVLIHVVTEKGRGYPYAERAADKYHGVVKFDPATGKQFKGNSATQSYTTYFAEALIAEAEADKNIVAIHAAMGGGTGLNLFLRRFPQRCFDVGIAEQHAVVHDVDLQKLPVRFAMDRAGLVGADGPTHCGAFDVTFMACLPNMVVMAPSDEAELFHMVATAAAIDDRPSCFRYPRGNGIGVQLPPGKKGVPLEVGKGRVLIEGERVALLGYGSAVQSCLAAASLLESHGLRLTVADARF
;
A
#
# COMPACT_ATOMS: atom_id res chain seq x y z
N MET A 1 -24.62 16.62 -14.33
CA MET A 1 -23.79 15.39 -14.16
C MET A 1 -22.35 15.69 -14.53
N ILE A 2 -21.35 14.93 -14.05
CA ILE A 2 -19.94 15.27 -14.31
C ILE A 2 -19.61 15.35 -15.82
N TRP A 3 -20.19 14.49 -16.65
CA TRP A 3 -20.01 14.48 -18.13
C TRP A 3 -20.65 15.64 -18.88
N GLU A 4 -21.44 16.48 -18.22
CA GLU A 4 -22.04 17.69 -18.83
C GLU A 4 -21.19 18.94 -18.61
N LEU A 5 -20.13 18.84 -17.80
CA LEU A 5 -19.28 19.97 -17.45
C LEU A 5 -18.33 20.35 -18.60
N PHE A 6 -18.10 21.65 -18.74
CA PHE A 6 -17.06 22.22 -19.57
C PHE A 6 -15.68 22.03 -18.93
N MET A 7 -14.61 22.11 -19.73
CA MET A 7 -13.24 21.91 -19.24
C MET A 7 -12.85 22.84 -18.07
N GLN A 8 -13.34 24.09 -18.06
CA GLN A 8 -13.10 25.01 -16.94
C GLN A 8 -13.81 24.56 -15.65
N GLU A 9 -15.01 24.01 -15.77
CA GLU A 9 -15.76 23.49 -14.64
C GLU A 9 -15.11 22.21 -14.08
N LEU A 10 -14.45 21.40 -14.92
CA LEU A 10 -13.66 20.25 -14.44
C LEU A 10 -12.41 20.68 -13.65
N LYS A 11 -11.76 21.77 -14.06
CA LYS A 11 -10.64 22.37 -13.31
C LYS A 11 -11.12 22.86 -11.95
N GLN A 12 -12.24 23.59 -11.94
CA GLN A 12 -12.84 24.04 -10.69
C GLN A 12 -13.27 22.88 -9.79
N LEU A 13 -13.90 21.85 -10.35
CA LEU A 13 -14.28 20.65 -9.62
C LEU A 13 -13.07 19.95 -8.98
N SER A 14 -11.92 19.95 -9.66
CA SER A 14 -10.68 19.38 -9.12
C SER A 14 -10.22 20.13 -7.86
N GLU A 15 -10.28 21.47 -7.86
CA GLU A 15 -9.93 22.27 -6.66
C GLU A 15 -10.91 22.09 -5.50
N GLU A 16 -12.21 22.03 -5.79
CA GLU A 16 -13.24 21.75 -4.79
C GLU A 16 -13.08 20.35 -4.18
N LEU A 17 -12.83 19.35 -5.04
CA LEU A 17 -12.64 17.96 -4.63
C LEU A 17 -11.39 17.79 -3.77
N ARG A 18 -10.30 18.49 -4.10
CA ARG A 18 -9.09 18.54 -3.28
C ARG A 18 -9.37 19.12 -1.90
N SER A 19 -10.10 20.23 -1.84
CA SER A 19 -10.50 20.88 -0.59
C SER A 19 -11.36 19.96 0.28
N ASP A 20 -12.33 19.27 -0.32
CA ASP A 20 -13.18 18.27 0.35
C ASP A 20 -12.35 17.15 0.97
N VAL A 21 -11.37 16.61 0.24
CA VAL A 21 -10.49 15.55 0.73
C VAL A 21 -9.68 16.05 1.93
N ILE A 22 -9.02 17.21 1.83
CA ILE A 22 -8.22 17.77 2.92
C ILE A 22 -9.09 17.96 4.17
N PHE A 23 -10.26 18.58 4.02
CA PHE A 23 -11.16 18.88 5.14
C PHE A 23 -11.71 17.63 5.83
N ASN A 24 -12.12 16.61 5.08
CA ASN A 24 -12.68 15.40 5.68
C ASN A 24 -11.60 14.52 6.32
N VAL A 25 -10.44 14.40 5.69
CA VAL A 25 -9.31 13.62 6.22
C VAL A 25 -8.71 14.31 7.44
N SER A 26 -8.74 15.64 7.55
CA SER A 26 -8.25 16.34 8.75
C SER A 26 -9.02 15.99 10.03
N LYS A 27 -10.29 15.61 9.88
CA LYS A 27 -11.17 15.23 10.99
C LYS A 27 -11.06 13.75 11.38
N THR A 28 -10.70 12.90 10.42
CA THR A 28 -10.76 11.43 10.56
C THR A 28 -9.37 10.78 10.60
N GLY A 29 -8.35 11.41 10.02
CA GLY A 29 -7.09 10.79 9.67
C GLY A 29 -7.21 9.87 8.45
N GLY A 30 -6.14 9.13 8.14
CA GLY A 30 -6.08 8.19 7.02
C GLY A 30 -5.18 8.66 5.88
N HIS A 31 -5.43 8.17 4.67
CA HIS A 31 -4.53 8.35 3.54
C HIS A 31 -4.77 9.64 2.75
N LEU A 32 -4.01 10.70 3.07
CA LEU A 32 -4.17 12.00 2.43
C LEU A 32 -3.37 12.12 1.14
N GLY A 33 -2.05 11.96 1.21
CA GLY A 33 -1.14 12.30 0.11
C GLY A 33 -1.43 11.55 -1.19
N SER A 34 -1.75 10.26 -1.10
CA SER A 34 -2.13 9.41 -2.24
C SER A 34 -3.41 9.90 -2.92
N SER A 35 -4.42 10.25 -2.11
CA SER A 35 -5.71 10.76 -2.61
C SER A 35 -5.59 12.12 -3.28
N LEU A 36 -4.73 13.01 -2.77
CA LEU A 36 -4.49 14.33 -3.38
C LEU A 36 -3.79 14.24 -4.74
N GLY A 37 -2.89 13.28 -4.91
CA GLY A 37 -2.13 13.11 -6.15
C GLY A 37 -2.98 12.67 -7.36
N VAL A 38 -4.15 12.06 -7.13
CA VAL A 38 -4.99 11.51 -8.21
C VAL A 38 -6.28 12.29 -8.44
N VAL A 39 -6.41 13.51 -7.92
CA VAL A 39 -7.65 14.29 -8.01
C VAL A 39 -8.05 14.52 -9.47
N GLU A 40 -7.16 15.08 -10.29
CA GLU A 40 -7.45 15.33 -11.72
C GLU A 40 -7.69 14.03 -12.49
N LEU A 41 -6.88 13.00 -12.25
CA LEU A 41 -7.05 11.68 -12.85
C LEU A 41 -8.43 11.10 -12.52
N THR A 42 -8.88 11.23 -11.28
CA THR A 42 -10.19 10.73 -10.84
C THR A 42 -11.34 11.49 -11.50
N VAL A 43 -11.22 12.81 -11.61
CA VAL A 43 -12.20 13.65 -12.32
C VAL A 43 -12.26 13.25 -13.79
N ALA A 44 -11.11 13.12 -14.47
CA ALA A 44 -11.04 12.73 -15.88
C ALA A 44 -11.64 11.33 -16.11
N LEU A 45 -11.35 10.37 -15.24
CA LEU A 45 -11.90 9.02 -15.31
C LEU A 45 -13.42 9.01 -15.22
N HIS A 46 -14.01 9.71 -14.25
CA HIS A 46 -15.47 9.79 -14.11
C HIS A 46 -16.14 10.68 -15.15
N TYR A 47 -15.40 11.60 -15.76
CA TYR A 47 -15.88 12.38 -16.90
C TYR A 47 -15.97 11.54 -18.17
N VAL A 48 -14.97 10.69 -18.42
CA VAL A 48 -14.85 9.91 -19.66
C VAL A 48 -15.57 8.57 -19.60
N PHE A 49 -15.53 7.85 -18.48
CA PHE A 49 -16.11 6.51 -18.33
C PHE A 49 -17.47 6.55 -17.63
N ASN A 50 -18.39 5.70 -18.10
CA ASN A 50 -19.75 5.61 -17.60
C ASN A 50 -19.85 4.59 -16.45
N THR A 51 -19.37 4.96 -15.27
CA THR A 51 -19.52 4.13 -14.06
C THR A 51 -20.97 4.17 -13.55
N PRO A 52 -21.55 3.05 -13.06
CA PRO A 52 -20.89 1.79 -12.70
C PRO A 52 -20.89 0.74 -13.82
N ARG A 53 -21.36 1.06 -15.03
CA ARG A 53 -21.32 0.14 -16.18
C ARG A 53 -19.87 -0.16 -16.56
N ASP A 54 -19.09 0.89 -16.81
CA ASP A 54 -17.63 0.79 -16.91
C ASP A 54 -17.04 0.54 -15.52
N LYS A 55 -16.00 -0.31 -15.47
CA LYS A 55 -15.37 -0.75 -14.22
C LYS A 55 -14.08 0.01 -14.00
N ILE A 56 -13.97 0.66 -12.85
CA ILE A 56 -12.74 1.33 -12.42
C ILE A 56 -12.27 0.66 -11.13
N LEU A 57 -11.12 0.00 -11.19
CA LEU A 57 -10.49 -0.70 -10.08
C LEU A 57 -9.36 0.18 -9.54
N TRP A 58 -9.34 0.41 -8.23
CA TRP A 58 -8.33 1.23 -7.56
C TRP A 58 -7.41 0.35 -6.72
N ASP A 59 -6.15 0.19 -7.15
CA ASP A 59 -5.18 -0.65 -6.46
C ASP A 59 -4.88 -0.12 -5.06
N VAL A 60 -4.81 -1.03 -4.07
CA VAL A 60 -4.85 -0.75 -2.62
C VAL A 60 -6.13 -0.04 -2.15
N GLY A 61 -6.70 0.89 -2.92
CA GLY A 61 -7.90 1.66 -2.62
C GLY A 61 -7.64 2.95 -1.82
N HIS A 62 -6.45 3.11 -1.25
CA HIS A 62 -6.10 4.26 -0.40
C HIS A 62 -6.00 5.62 -1.12
N GLN A 63 -5.99 5.62 -2.46
CA GLN A 63 -6.03 6.82 -3.30
C GLN A 63 -7.45 7.16 -3.78
N SER A 64 -8.47 6.37 -3.40
CA SER A 64 -9.81 6.47 -3.97
C SER A 64 -10.76 7.42 -3.23
N TYR A 65 -10.28 8.33 -2.38
CA TYR A 65 -11.17 9.27 -1.67
C TYR A 65 -11.89 10.24 -2.63
N PRO A 66 -11.21 10.81 -3.65
CA PRO A 66 -11.90 11.60 -4.67
C PRO A 66 -12.99 10.78 -5.39
N HIS A 67 -12.72 9.50 -5.68
CA HIS A 67 -13.68 8.57 -6.30
C HIS A 67 -14.92 8.38 -5.42
N LYS A 68 -14.74 8.15 -4.11
CA LYS A 68 -15.87 8.03 -3.16
C LYS A 68 -16.73 9.30 -3.15
N ILE A 69 -16.10 10.48 -3.13
CA ILE A 69 -16.79 11.78 -3.15
C ILE A 69 -17.64 11.94 -4.42
N LEU A 70 -17.07 11.67 -5.59
CA LEU A 70 -17.77 11.82 -6.88
C LEU A 70 -18.88 10.79 -7.11
N THR A 71 -18.89 9.69 -6.36
CA THR A 71 -19.86 8.59 -6.50
C THR A 71 -20.89 8.57 -5.37
N GLY A 72 -21.38 9.75 -5.00
CA GLY A 72 -22.52 9.93 -4.10
C GLY A 72 -22.21 9.84 -2.60
N ARG A 73 -20.94 9.64 -2.20
CA ARG A 73 -20.56 9.46 -0.78
C ARG A 73 -19.99 10.71 -0.11
N ARG A 74 -19.98 11.87 -0.79
CA ARG A 74 -19.48 13.17 -0.25
C ARG A 74 -19.99 13.45 1.17
N HIS A 75 -21.30 13.32 1.40
CA HIS A 75 -21.93 13.60 2.70
C HIS A 75 -21.50 12.65 3.84
N LYS A 76 -20.96 11.46 3.53
CA LYS A 76 -20.52 10.46 4.52
C LYS A 76 -19.02 10.49 4.79
N MET A 77 -18.24 11.32 4.08
CA MET A 77 -16.77 11.33 4.20
C MET A 77 -16.27 11.62 5.63
N HIS A 78 -17.04 12.33 6.45
CA HIS A 78 -16.72 12.58 7.86
C HIS A 78 -16.74 11.32 8.75
N THR A 79 -17.30 10.20 8.26
CA THR A 79 -17.37 8.90 8.95
C THR A 79 -16.28 7.92 8.51
N MET A 80 -15.40 8.34 7.60
CA MET A 80 -14.42 7.43 7.01
C MET A 80 -13.49 6.83 8.08
N ARG A 81 -13.22 5.52 7.95
CA ARG A 81 -12.39 4.70 8.85
C ARG A 81 -12.90 4.64 10.30
N GLN A 82 -14.18 4.92 10.52
CA GLN A 82 -14.85 4.80 11.81
C GLN A 82 -15.81 3.60 11.80
N THR A 83 -16.10 3.06 12.99
CA THR A 83 -17.10 1.99 13.16
C THR A 83 -18.43 2.40 12.53
N ASN A 84 -19.01 1.52 11.71
CA ASN A 84 -20.24 1.75 10.95
C ASN A 84 -20.19 2.91 9.92
N GLY A 85 -18.99 3.45 9.64
CA GLY A 85 -18.75 4.48 8.64
C GLY A 85 -18.20 3.94 7.32
N LEU A 86 -17.72 4.85 6.46
CA LEU A 86 -17.08 4.48 5.19
C LEU A 86 -15.75 3.76 5.42
N ALA A 87 -15.46 2.74 4.61
CA ALA A 87 -14.14 2.12 4.56
C ALA A 87 -13.09 3.09 3.98
N GLY A 88 -11.84 2.98 4.47
CA GLY A 88 -10.70 3.72 3.93
C GLY A 88 -10.20 3.22 2.57
N PHE A 89 -10.85 2.22 1.99
CA PHE A 89 -10.52 1.58 0.71
C PHE A 89 -11.81 1.32 -0.07
N THR A 90 -11.73 0.92 -1.34
CA THR A 90 -12.94 0.52 -2.08
C THR A 90 -13.53 -0.75 -1.47
N LYS A 91 -14.86 -0.79 -1.35
CA LYS A 91 -15.59 -1.91 -0.75
C LYS A 91 -16.87 -2.18 -1.53
N ARG A 92 -16.97 -3.36 -2.15
CA ARG A 92 -18.11 -3.75 -3.00
C ARG A 92 -19.48 -3.58 -2.33
N SER A 93 -19.58 -3.92 -1.04
CA SER A 93 -20.83 -3.80 -0.30
C SER A 93 -21.17 -2.35 0.11
N GLU A 94 -20.24 -1.40 -0.08
CA GLU A 94 -20.43 0.01 0.25
C GLU A 94 -21.03 0.81 -0.92
N SER A 95 -20.69 0.43 -2.16
CA SER A 95 -21.12 1.15 -3.37
C SER A 95 -21.05 0.27 -4.61
N GLU A 96 -22.00 0.42 -5.53
CA GLU A 96 -21.97 -0.20 -6.86
C GLU A 96 -20.80 0.30 -7.73
N TYR A 97 -20.26 1.47 -7.41
CA TYR A 97 -19.10 2.06 -8.07
C TYR A 97 -17.78 1.41 -7.62
N ASP A 98 -17.77 0.72 -6.48
CA ASP A 98 -16.62 -0.02 -5.95
C ASP A 98 -16.64 -1.46 -6.49
N CYS A 99 -16.38 -1.63 -7.79
CA CYS A 99 -16.52 -2.94 -8.45
C CYS A 99 -15.59 -4.04 -7.90
N PHE A 100 -14.48 -3.65 -7.27
CA PHE A 100 -13.52 -4.54 -6.62
C PHE A 100 -13.10 -3.96 -5.26
N GLY A 101 -13.06 -4.82 -4.23
CA GLY A 101 -12.63 -4.43 -2.90
C GLY A 101 -11.12 -4.60 -2.75
N THR A 102 -10.43 -3.57 -2.29
CA THR A 102 -8.97 -3.57 -2.17
C THR A 102 -8.48 -3.24 -0.77
N GLY A 103 -7.20 -3.53 -0.54
CA GLY A 103 -6.45 -3.24 0.68
C GLY A 103 -5.02 -3.71 0.49
N HIS A 104 -4.84 -4.98 0.12
CA HIS A 104 -3.58 -5.45 -0.45
C HIS A 104 -3.35 -4.82 -1.84
N SER A 105 -2.08 -4.63 -2.18
CA SER A 105 -1.61 -4.06 -3.44
C SER A 105 -1.52 -5.09 -4.56
N SER A 106 -1.36 -4.59 -5.78
CA SER A 106 -0.96 -5.34 -6.98
C SER A 106 -2.01 -6.33 -7.49
N THR A 107 -3.25 -6.16 -7.07
CA THR A 107 -4.35 -7.10 -7.33
C THR A 107 -5.23 -6.66 -8.51
N THR A 108 -5.22 -5.38 -8.85
CA THR A 108 -6.22 -4.79 -9.76
C THR A 108 -6.04 -5.13 -11.23
N ILE A 109 -4.80 -5.31 -11.72
CA ILE A 109 -4.59 -5.76 -13.11
C ILE A 109 -5.18 -7.16 -13.29
N SER A 110 -4.88 -8.08 -12.37
CA SER A 110 -5.40 -9.46 -12.40
C SER A 110 -6.92 -9.50 -12.28
N ALA A 111 -7.48 -8.76 -11.31
CA ALA A 111 -8.93 -8.66 -11.14
C ALA A 111 -9.61 -8.02 -12.36
N GLY A 112 -9.00 -6.97 -12.93
CA GLY A 112 -9.47 -6.29 -14.13
C GLY A 112 -9.45 -7.22 -15.35
N LEU A 113 -8.40 -8.00 -15.53
CA LEU A 113 -8.31 -9.01 -16.59
C LEU A 113 -9.45 -10.02 -16.49
N GLY A 114 -9.72 -10.54 -15.28
CA GLY A 114 -10.86 -11.44 -15.06
C GLY A 114 -12.22 -10.78 -15.39
N MET A 115 -12.39 -9.49 -15.08
CA MET A 115 -13.59 -8.73 -15.44
C MET A 115 -13.70 -8.50 -16.95
N ALA A 116 -12.60 -8.25 -17.65
CA ALA A 116 -12.56 -8.05 -19.10
C ALA A 116 -12.90 -9.36 -19.84
N VAL A 117 -12.26 -10.47 -19.48
CA VAL A 117 -12.59 -11.79 -20.01
C VAL A 117 -14.05 -12.15 -19.74
N GLY A 118 -14.53 -11.91 -18.51
CA GLY A 118 -15.92 -12.15 -18.14
C GLY A 118 -16.93 -11.30 -18.92
N ARG A 119 -16.59 -10.04 -19.22
CA ARG A 119 -17.38 -9.16 -20.11
C ARG A 119 -17.46 -9.73 -21.52
N ASP A 120 -16.33 -10.15 -22.08
CA ASP A 120 -16.25 -10.62 -23.47
C ASP A 120 -17.04 -11.91 -23.67
N LEU A 121 -16.98 -12.83 -22.72
CA LEU A 121 -17.79 -14.06 -22.69
C LEU A 121 -19.30 -13.78 -22.64
N LYS A 122 -19.71 -12.63 -22.09
CA LYS A 122 -21.12 -12.20 -22.06
C LYS A 122 -21.54 -11.39 -23.30
N GLY A 123 -20.63 -11.10 -24.21
CA GLY A 123 -20.88 -10.21 -25.36
C GLY A 123 -21.11 -8.75 -24.95
N GLU A 124 -20.67 -8.37 -23.76
CA GLU A 124 -20.78 -6.99 -23.26
C GLU A 124 -19.67 -6.10 -23.87
N ARG A 125 -19.81 -4.77 -23.72
CA ARG A 125 -18.92 -3.77 -24.34
C ARG A 125 -18.54 -2.63 -23.38
N ASN A 126 -18.64 -2.85 -22.07
CA ASN A 126 -18.17 -1.88 -21.08
C ASN A 126 -16.64 -1.89 -21.00
N HIS A 127 -16.05 -0.79 -20.52
CA HIS A 127 -14.62 -0.71 -20.31
C HIS A 127 -14.23 -1.24 -18.93
N VAL A 128 -12.99 -1.73 -18.83
CA VAL A 128 -12.35 -2.14 -17.57
C VAL A 128 -11.04 -1.39 -17.43
N VAL A 129 -10.93 -0.59 -16.38
CA VAL A 129 -9.80 0.29 -16.09
C VAL A 129 -9.18 -0.09 -14.74
N ALA A 130 -7.92 -0.51 -14.72
CA ALA A 130 -7.16 -0.78 -13.52
C ALA A 130 -6.18 0.36 -13.22
N VAL A 131 -6.39 1.09 -12.13
CA VAL A 131 -5.49 2.18 -11.68
C VAL A 131 -4.53 1.64 -10.63
N ILE A 132 -3.25 1.55 -10.97
CA ILE A 132 -2.19 0.97 -10.15
C ILE A 132 -1.06 1.97 -9.91
N GLY A 133 -0.53 2.04 -8.69
CA GLY A 133 0.62 2.89 -8.36
C GLY A 133 1.96 2.27 -8.78
N ASP A 134 2.98 3.09 -8.98
CA ASP A 134 4.36 2.68 -9.25
C ASP A 134 4.90 1.67 -8.22
N GLY A 135 4.60 1.85 -6.93
CA GLY A 135 4.99 0.89 -5.90
C GLY A 135 4.31 -0.48 -6.02
N ALA A 136 3.01 -0.49 -6.32
CA ALA A 136 2.25 -1.73 -6.51
C ALA A 136 2.70 -2.48 -7.79
N MET A 137 3.20 -1.75 -8.80
CA MET A 137 3.75 -2.36 -10.01
C MET A 137 5.03 -3.20 -9.75
N THR A 138 5.69 -3.01 -8.61
CA THR A 138 6.91 -3.78 -8.26
C THR A 138 6.63 -5.22 -7.85
N ALA A 139 5.39 -5.58 -7.51
CA ALA A 139 5.04 -6.92 -7.05
C ALA A 139 4.92 -7.93 -8.18
N GLY A 140 5.32 -9.19 -7.91
CA GLY A 140 5.23 -10.31 -8.86
C GLY A 140 3.86 -10.47 -9.51
N GLN A 141 2.79 -10.40 -8.73
CA GLN A 141 1.41 -10.54 -9.22
C GLN A 141 1.04 -9.50 -10.30
N ALA A 142 1.59 -8.29 -10.25
CA ALA A 142 1.33 -7.29 -11.29
C ALA A 142 1.97 -7.71 -12.63
N TYR A 143 3.18 -8.27 -12.61
CA TYR A 143 3.84 -8.80 -13.81
C TYR A 143 3.14 -10.04 -14.36
N GLU A 144 2.77 -10.98 -13.50
CA GLU A 144 2.00 -12.16 -13.89
C GLU A 144 0.70 -11.76 -14.58
N ALA A 145 0.01 -10.76 -14.04
CA ALA A 145 -1.23 -10.24 -14.61
C ALA A 145 -1.03 -9.53 -15.94
N MET A 146 0.01 -8.68 -16.07
CA MET A 146 0.34 -8.01 -17.34
C MET A 146 0.72 -9.02 -18.43
N ASN A 147 1.59 -9.97 -18.11
CA ASN A 147 1.98 -11.05 -19.01
C ASN A 147 0.76 -11.85 -19.51
N ASN A 148 -0.16 -12.18 -18.61
CA ASN A 148 -1.38 -12.90 -18.98
C ASN A 148 -2.34 -12.03 -19.80
N ALA A 149 -2.46 -10.73 -19.48
CA ALA A 149 -3.31 -9.81 -20.22
C ALA A 149 -2.85 -9.63 -21.67
N GLY A 150 -1.54 -9.49 -21.90
CA GLY A 150 -0.98 -9.41 -23.25
C GLY A 150 -1.08 -10.73 -24.00
N TYR A 151 -0.85 -11.87 -23.34
CA TYR A 151 -1.06 -13.20 -23.95
C TYR A 151 -2.50 -13.41 -24.43
N LEU A 152 -3.49 -12.91 -23.66
CA LEU A 152 -4.91 -13.04 -24.00
C LEU A 152 -5.41 -11.96 -24.98
N ASP A 153 -4.57 -10.99 -25.34
CA ASP A 153 -4.96 -9.83 -26.15
C ASP A 153 -6.23 -9.13 -25.60
N SER A 154 -6.34 -9.06 -24.26
CA SER A 154 -7.56 -8.62 -23.59
C SER A 154 -7.78 -7.11 -23.71
N ASP A 155 -8.97 -6.69 -24.16
CA ASP A 155 -9.38 -5.27 -24.20
C ASP A 155 -9.60 -4.73 -22.78
N MET A 156 -8.54 -4.15 -22.20
CA MET A 156 -8.55 -3.50 -20.90
C MET A 156 -7.53 -2.35 -20.84
N ILE A 157 -7.76 -1.42 -19.92
CA ILE A 157 -6.91 -0.25 -19.72
C ILE A 157 -6.22 -0.36 -18.37
N VAL A 158 -4.90 -0.22 -18.36
CA VAL A 158 -4.08 -0.11 -17.16
C VAL A 158 -3.58 1.33 -17.06
N ILE A 159 -3.86 2.00 -15.97
CA ILE A 159 -3.32 3.33 -15.67
C ILE A 159 -2.25 3.16 -14.60
N LEU A 160 -1.00 3.37 -15.00
CA LEU A 160 0.13 3.45 -14.08
C LEU A 160 0.21 4.87 -13.53
N ASN A 161 -0.16 5.03 -12.27
CA ASN A 161 0.01 6.27 -11.49
C ASN A 161 1.43 6.32 -10.89
N ASP A 162 2.37 6.93 -11.61
CA ASP A 162 3.75 7.10 -11.17
C ASP A 162 3.94 8.44 -10.45
N ASN A 163 4.14 8.39 -9.13
CA ASN A 163 4.44 9.56 -8.31
C ASN A 163 5.86 9.55 -7.73
N LYS A 164 6.73 8.65 -8.22
CA LYS A 164 8.10 8.39 -7.73
C LYS A 164 8.21 8.00 -6.26
N GLN A 165 7.10 7.71 -5.59
CA GLN A 165 7.11 7.21 -4.23
C GLN A 165 6.57 5.79 -4.21
N VAL A 166 7.49 4.85 -4.42
CA VAL A 166 7.22 3.43 -4.18
C VAL A 166 6.88 3.23 -2.72
N SER A 167 5.59 3.01 -2.47
CA SER A 167 4.98 2.34 -1.31
C SER A 167 5.48 2.76 0.08
N LEU A 168 4.65 3.54 0.78
CA LEU A 168 4.93 4.11 2.11
C LEU A 168 6.26 4.91 2.12
N PRO A 169 6.53 5.78 3.11
CA PRO A 169 7.90 6.19 3.29
C PRO A 169 8.69 4.93 3.68
N THR A 170 9.40 4.32 2.74
CA THR A 170 10.73 3.73 2.97
C THR A 170 11.68 4.83 3.43
N ALA A 171 11.25 5.68 4.37
CA ALA A 171 12.07 6.74 4.90
C ALA A 171 13.06 6.10 5.86
N ASN A 172 14.33 6.29 5.54
CA ASN A 172 15.35 6.26 6.56
C ASN A 172 15.08 7.43 7.52
N LEU A 173 15.67 7.39 8.71
CA LEU A 173 15.49 8.47 9.68
C LEU A 173 15.89 9.85 9.14
N ASP A 174 16.65 9.89 8.05
CA ASP A 174 17.17 11.10 7.39
C ASP A 174 16.35 11.55 6.15
N GLY A 175 15.29 10.83 5.75
CA GLY A 175 14.44 11.20 4.61
C GLY A 175 13.96 10.02 3.76
N PRO A 176 13.16 10.28 2.70
CA PRO A 176 12.63 9.24 1.81
C PRO A 176 13.76 8.53 1.04
N THR A 177 13.72 7.20 0.98
CA THR A 177 14.64 6.39 0.17
C THR A 177 14.09 6.27 -1.25
N PRO A 178 14.93 6.30 -2.31
CA PRO A 178 14.46 6.04 -3.66
C PRO A 178 13.82 4.64 -3.77
N PRO A 179 12.79 4.50 -4.63
CA PRO A 179 12.24 3.21 -5.01
C PRO A 179 13.28 2.13 -5.29
N VAL A 180 13.08 0.93 -4.72
CA VAL A 180 13.91 -0.23 -5.02
C VAL A 180 13.42 -0.95 -6.29
N GLY A 181 14.36 -1.47 -7.08
CA GLY A 181 14.08 -2.28 -8.26
C GLY A 181 14.47 -1.63 -9.59
N ALA A 182 14.88 -2.48 -10.54
CA ALA A 182 15.28 -2.06 -11.87
C ALA A 182 14.11 -1.43 -12.65
N LEU A 183 12.86 -1.84 -12.40
CA LEU A 183 11.68 -1.26 -13.03
C LEU A 183 11.46 0.18 -12.59
N SER A 184 11.52 0.49 -11.29
CA SER A 184 11.36 1.86 -10.80
C SER A 184 12.45 2.80 -11.35
N SER A 185 13.67 2.27 -11.52
CA SER A 185 14.76 2.96 -12.21
C SER A 185 14.48 3.16 -13.70
N ALA A 186 13.89 2.17 -14.38
CA ALA A 186 13.49 2.25 -15.79
C ALA A 186 12.37 3.27 -16.01
N LEU A 187 11.33 3.27 -15.15
CA LEU A 187 10.26 4.27 -15.14
C LEU A 187 10.83 5.68 -14.93
N SER A 188 11.74 5.84 -13.98
CA SER A 188 12.43 7.11 -13.73
C SER A 188 13.24 7.58 -14.96
N ARG A 189 13.92 6.67 -15.67
CA ARG A 189 14.66 6.98 -16.92
C ARG A 189 13.74 7.40 -18.06
N LEU A 190 12.59 6.73 -18.21
CA LEU A 190 11.58 7.10 -19.21
C LEU A 190 11.08 8.53 -18.99
N GLN A 191 10.96 8.97 -17.73
CA GLN A 191 10.63 10.35 -17.42
C GLN A 191 11.80 11.34 -17.59
N SER A 192 13.04 10.92 -17.35
CA SER A 192 14.23 11.79 -17.45
C SER A 192 14.70 12.01 -18.88
N ASN A 193 14.37 11.09 -19.81
CA ASN A 193 14.57 11.27 -21.25
C ASN A 193 13.62 12.36 -21.78
N ARG A 194 13.94 13.62 -21.47
CA ARG A 194 13.30 14.81 -22.01
C ARG A 194 13.94 15.18 -23.35
N PRO A 195 13.29 14.87 -24.47
CA PRO A 195 13.29 15.81 -25.58
C PRO A 195 11.89 16.13 -26.11
N LEU A 196 10.83 16.03 -25.28
CA LEU A 196 9.46 16.40 -25.72
C LEU A 196 8.93 17.73 -25.17
N ARG A 197 9.49 18.26 -24.07
CA ARG A 197 9.02 19.54 -23.50
C ARG A 197 9.49 20.76 -24.30
N GLU A 198 10.71 20.74 -24.84
CA GLU A 198 11.24 21.84 -25.67
C GLU A 198 10.67 21.81 -27.10
N LEU A 199 10.31 20.63 -27.61
CA LEU A 199 9.72 20.49 -28.95
C LEU A 199 8.29 21.08 -29.03
N ARG A 200 7.52 21.06 -27.92
CA ARG A 200 6.17 21.64 -27.81
C ARG A 200 6.16 23.17 -27.91
N GLU A 201 7.21 23.86 -27.44
CA GLU A 201 7.35 25.32 -27.58
C GLU A 201 7.80 25.71 -29.00
N VAL A 202 8.69 24.92 -29.61
CA VAL A 202 9.15 25.16 -30.99
C VAL A 202 8.04 24.89 -32.02
N ALA A 203 7.20 23.88 -31.80
CA ALA A 203 6.06 23.59 -32.67
C ALA A 203 5.03 24.73 -32.70
N LYS A 204 4.74 25.37 -31.56
CA LYS A 204 3.85 26.56 -31.48
C LYS A 204 4.40 27.78 -32.23
N GLY A 205 5.71 27.83 -32.49
CA GLY A 205 6.34 28.90 -33.28
C GLY A 205 6.20 28.69 -34.80
N VAL A 206 6.12 27.44 -35.26
CA VAL A 206 6.06 27.08 -36.69
C VAL A 206 4.62 27.02 -37.22
N THR A 207 3.61 26.87 -36.35
CA THR A 207 2.18 26.80 -36.71
C THR A 207 1.56 28.10 -37.25
N LYS A 208 2.29 29.23 -37.24
CA LYS A 208 1.77 30.50 -37.78
C LYS A 208 1.84 30.62 -39.31
N GLN A 209 2.47 29.69 -40.03
CA GLN A 209 2.70 29.84 -41.47
C GLN A 209 1.98 28.84 -42.40
N ILE A 210 1.20 27.88 -41.88
CA ILE A 210 0.52 26.88 -42.73
C ILE A 210 -0.95 26.81 -42.35
N GLY A 211 -1.81 27.44 -43.16
CA GLY A 211 -3.25 27.47 -42.95
C GLY A 211 -3.97 26.23 -43.51
N GLY A 212 -5.01 25.78 -42.80
CA GLY A 212 -6.03 24.85 -43.30
C GLY A 212 -6.49 23.78 -42.28
N PRO A 213 -7.69 23.18 -42.46
CA PRO A 213 -8.34 22.28 -41.49
C PRO A 213 -7.62 20.93 -41.25
N MET A 214 -6.51 20.67 -41.94
CA MET A 214 -5.67 19.48 -41.78
C MET A 214 -4.66 19.58 -40.61
N HIS A 215 -4.58 20.74 -39.93
CA HIS A 215 -3.52 21.03 -38.97
C HIS A 215 -3.68 20.33 -37.61
N GLU A 216 -4.91 20.11 -37.13
CA GLU A 216 -5.14 19.46 -35.82
C GLU A 216 -5.01 17.93 -35.86
N LEU A 217 -5.27 17.34 -37.02
CA LEU A 217 -5.28 15.88 -37.19
C LEU A 217 -3.86 15.33 -37.38
N ALA A 218 -3.00 16.01 -38.14
CA ALA A 218 -1.65 15.53 -38.44
C ALA A 218 -0.67 15.68 -37.26
N ALA A 219 -0.81 16.72 -36.44
CA ALA A 219 0.11 16.96 -35.31
C ALA A 219 -0.13 16.01 -34.13
N LYS A 220 -1.38 15.59 -33.90
CA LYS A 220 -1.73 14.64 -32.83
C LYS A 220 -1.44 13.19 -33.21
N VAL A 221 -1.50 12.83 -34.49
CA VAL A 221 -1.27 11.45 -34.95
C VAL A 221 0.23 11.08 -34.90
N ASP A 222 1.16 12.02 -35.13
CA ASP A 222 2.61 11.73 -35.07
C ASP A 222 3.18 11.69 -33.63
N GLU A 223 2.51 12.32 -32.66
CA GLU A 223 2.96 12.41 -31.25
C GLU A 223 2.67 11.11 -30.46
N TYR A 224 1.64 10.35 -30.85
CA TYR A 224 1.25 9.08 -30.19
C TYR A 224 1.67 7.82 -30.98
N ALA A 225 2.02 7.93 -32.26
CA ALA A 225 2.40 6.80 -33.11
C ALA A 225 3.88 6.38 -33.01
N ARG A 226 4.69 7.03 -32.16
CA ARG A 226 6.14 6.75 -32.03
C ARG A 226 6.52 5.53 -31.20
N GLY A 227 5.60 4.60 -30.94
CA GLY A 227 5.96 3.22 -30.60
C GLY A 227 6.55 2.44 -31.79
N MET A 228 6.32 2.92 -33.03
CA MET A 228 6.77 2.21 -34.24
C MET A 228 8.08 2.73 -34.87
N ILE A 229 8.67 3.85 -34.39
CA ILE A 229 9.79 4.52 -35.10
C ILE A 229 11.01 4.80 -34.19
N SER A 230 11.03 4.40 -32.91
CA SER A 230 12.30 4.29 -32.18
C SER A 230 12.93 2.92 -32.44
N GLY A 231 13.73 2.86 -33.51
CA GLY A 231 14.61 1.72 -33.75
C GLY A 231 15.41 1.37 -32.49
N SER A 232 15.39 0.07 -32.15
CA SER A 232 16.12 -0.63 -31.09
C SER A 232 15.67 -0.43 -29.62
N GLY A 233 14.42 -0.75 -29.30
CA GLY A 233 14.03 -1.19 -27.94
C GLY A 233 12.55 -0.97 -27.63
N SER A 234 11.74 -2.03 -27.74
CA SER A 234 10.40 -2.10 -27.13
C SER A 234 10.51 -1.83 -25.62
N THR A 235 9.57 -1.07 -25.05
CA THR A 235 9.43 -1.01 -23.59
C THR A 235 9.11 -2.41 -23.05
N LEU A 236 9.44 -2.67 -21.77
CA LEU A 236 9.06 -3.93 -21.11
C LEU A 236 7.54 -4.21 -21.26
N PHE A 237 6.72 -3.17 -21.22
CA PHE A 237 5.27 -3.29 -21.37
C PHE A 237 4.86 -3.76 -22.76
N GLU A 238 5.49 -3.24 -23.81
CA GLU A 238 5.26 -3.68 -25.19
C GLU A 238 5.73 -5.12 -25.42
N GLU A 239 6.84 -5.54 -24.80
CA GLU A 239 7.29 -6.94 -24.83
C GLU A 239 6.32 -7.88 -24.12
N LEU A 240 5.63 -7.39 -23.08
CA LEU A 240 4.55 -8.10 -22.40
C LEU A 240 3.22 -8.03 -23.15
N GLY A 241 3.15 -7.38 -24.32
CA GLY A 241 1.96 -7.29 -25.17
C GLY A 241 1.01 -6.14 -24.82
N LEU A 242 1.46 -5.13 -24.07
CA LEU A 242 0.66 -3.94 -23.74
C LEU A 242 1.02 -2.78 -24.67
N TYR A 243 0.01 -2.12 -25.23
CA TYR A 243 0.22 -0.87 -25.97
C TYR A 243 0.52 0.27 -24.98
N TYR A 244 1.74 0.82 -25.04
CA TYR A 244 2.22 1.81 -24.07
C TYR A 244 1.97 3.25 -24.53
N ILE A 245 1.37 4.07 -23.65
CA ILE A 245 1.12 5.51 -23.86
C ILE A 245 1.70 6.30 -22.69
N GLY A 246 2.63 7.21 -22.94
CA GLY A 246 3.13 8.17 -21.94
C GLY A 246 4.66 8.32 -21.91
N PRO A 247 5.22 8.98 -20.89
CA PRO A 247 4.55 9.54 -19.71
C PRO A 247 3.67 10.77 -20.01
N VAL A 248 2.55 10.89 -19.30
CA VAL A 248 1.56 11.99 -19.40
C VAL A 248 1.51 12.77 -18.08
N ASP A 249 1.29 14.08 -18.13
CA ASP A 249 1.07 14.91 -16.93
C ASP A 249 -0.30 14.59 -16.28
N GLY A 250 -0.27 13.97 -15.11
CA GLY A 250 -1.45 13.56 -14.36
C GLY A 250 -2.20 14.70 -13.65
N HIS A 251 -1.71 15.94 -13.75
CA HIS A 251 -2.38 17.13 -13.25
C HIS A 251 -2.90 18.05 -14.36
N ASN A 252 -2.70 17.69 -15.62
CA ASN A 252 -3.29 18.38 -16.75
C ASN A 252 -4.59 17.70 -17.17
N ILE A 253 -5.73 18.24 -16.70
CA ILE A 253 -7.06 17.68 -16.99
C ILE A 253 -7.37 17.66 -18.50
N ASP A 254 -6.86 18.62 -19.28
CA ASP A 254 -7.08 18.68 -20.73
C ASP A 254 -6.38 17.51 -21.44
N ASP A 255 -5.12 17.24 -21.06
CA ASP A 255 -4.33 16.12 -21.60
C ASP A 255 -4.96 14.77 -21.18
N LEU A 256 -5.31 14.63 -19.90
CA LEU A 256 -5.95 13.42 -19.37
C LEU A 256 -7.28 13.09 -20.06
N VAL A 257 -8.19 14.07 -20.16
CA VAL A 257 -9.48 13.86 -20.83
C VAL A 257 -9.30 13.51 -22.30
N SER A 258 -8.36 14.18 -22.98
CA SER A 258 -8.08 13.91 -24.41
C SER A 258 -7.60 12.47 -24.62
N ILE A 259 -6.62 12.02 -23.84
CA ILE A 259 -6.02 10.69 -23.98
C ILE A 259 -7.02 9.60 -23.57
N LEU A 260 -7.75 9.79 -22.47
CA LEU A 260 -8.74 8.81 -22.02
C LEU A 260 -9.89 8.69 -23.03
N LYS A 261 -10.33 9.80 -23.66
CA LYS A 261 -11.35 9.75 -24.72
C LYS A 261 -10.83 8.99 -25.94
N GLU A 262 -9.61 9.27 -26.36
CA GLU A 262 -8.96 8.59 -27.49
C GLU A 262 -8.89 7.07 -27.23
N VAL A 263 -8.33 6.66 -26.09
CA VAL A 263 -8.22 5.24 -25.72
C VAL A 263 -9.59 4.58 -25.60
N LYS A 264 -10.61 5.29 -25.10
CA LYS A 264 -11.97 4.76 -25.00
C LYS A 264 -12.60 4.51 -26.38
N THR A 265 -12.34 5.37 -27.36
CA THR A 265 -12.96 5.28 -28.70
C THR A 265 -12.17 4.43 -29.68
N THR A 266 -10.86 4.32 -29.48
CA THR A 266 -9.96 3.62 -30.39
C THR A 266 -10.08 2.12 -30.17
N LYS A 267 -10.42 1.40 -31.25
CA LYS A 267 -10.37 -0.06 -31.24
C LYS A 267 -8.92 -0.49 -31.24
N THR A 268 -8.44 -0.88 -30.08
CA THR A 268 -7.13 -1.50 -29.90
C THR A 268 -7.30 -3.02 -29.89
N THR A 269 -6.30 -3.72 -30.42
CA THR A 269 -6.09 -5.14 -30.11
C THR A 269 -5.20 -5.18 -28.89
N GLY A 270 -5.69 -5.79 -27.81
CA GLY A 270 -4.90 -5.98 -26.60
C GLY A 270 -5.02 -4.89 -25.54
N PRO A 271 -4.34 -5.12 -24.40
CA PRO A 271 -4.37 -4.20 -23.27
C PRO A 271 -3.58 -2.91 -23.55
N VAL A 272 -4.09 -1.78 -23.07
CA VAL A 272 -3.42 -0.47 -23.16
C VAL A 272 -2.87 -0.08 -21.78
N LEU A 273 -1.60 0.33 -21.71
CA LEU A 273 -1.01 0.94 -20.52
C LEU A 273 -0.81 2.44 -20.72
N ILE A 274 -1.45 3.25 -19.87
CA ILE A 274 -1.28 4.70 -19.82
C ILE A 274 -0.39 5.04 -18.61
N HIS A 275 0.80 5.54 -18.85
CA HIS A 275 1.73 6.01 -17.82
C HIS A 275 1.44 7.47 -17.48
N VAL A 276 0.82 7.68 -16.32
CA VAL A 276 0.43 8.99 -15.79
C VAL A 276 1.37 9.39 -14.65
N VAL A 277 1.99 10.55 -14.76
CA VAL A 277 2.92 11.09 -13.75
C VAL A 277 2.18 12.05 -12.83
N THR A 278 2.17 11.77 -11.53
CA THR A 278 1.51 12.62 -10.52
C THR A 278 2.47 13.04 -9.40
N GLU A 279 2.01 13.94 -8.54
CA GLU A 279 2.71 14.39 -7.35
C GLU A 279 1.89 14.04 -6.10
N LYS A 280 2.45 13.20 -5.24
CA LYS A 280 1.80 12.82 -3.99
C LYS A 280 1.69 14.04 -3.07
N GLY A 281 0.49 14.29 -2.54
CA GLY A 281 0.20 15.46 -1.71
C GLY A 281 -0.12 16.75 -2.49
N ARG A 282 -0.26 16.68 -3.82
CA ARG A 282 -0.47 17.84 -4.71
C ARG A 282 -1.55 18.81 -4.20
N GLY A 283 -1.19 20.09 -4.20
CA GLY A 283 -2.07 21.19 -3.85
C GLY A 283 -2.27 21.36 -2.34
N TYR A 284 -1.50 20.65 -1.52
CA TYR A 284 -1.44 20.89 -0.07
C TYR A 284 0.01 21.11 0.38
N PRO A 285 0.47 22.36 0.58
CA PRO A 285 1.89 22.68 0.81
C PRO A 285 2.55 21.98 1.99
N TYR A 286 1.77 21.56 3.00
CA TYR A 286 2.28 20.80 4.14
C TYR A 286 2.54 19.35 3.78
N ALA A 287 1.67 18.73 2.99
CA ALA A 287 1.93 17.40 2.44
C ALA A 287 3.12 17.45 1.47
N GLU A 288 3.16 18.40 0.53
CA GLU A 288 4.23 18.49 -0.47
C GLU A 288 5.63 18.64 0.16
N ARG A 289 5.75 19.31 1.31
CA ARG A 289 7.04 19.47 2.02
C ARG A 289 7.37 18.33 2.97
N ALA A 290 6.39 17.53 3.37
CA ALA A 290 6.61 16.42 4.29
C ALA A 290 7.41 15.29 3.63
N ALA A 291 8.30 14.65 4.39
CA ALA A 291 9.12 13.55 3.91
C ALA A 291 8.28 12.37 3.39
N ASP A 292 7.18 12.06 4.08
CA ASP A 292 6.22 11.00 3.72
C ASP A 292 5.08 11.48 2.82
N LYS A 293 5.09 12.75 2.42
CA LYS A 293 4.02 13.44 1.69
C LYS A 293 2.64 13.30 2.33
N TYR A 294 2.58 13.18 3.66
CA TYR A 294 1.33 12.93 4.40
C TYR A 294 0.62 11.66 3.88
N HIS A 295 1.38 10.60 3.60
CA HIS A 295 0.82 9.34 3.12
C HIS A 295 -0.24 8.80 4.10
N GLY A 296 0.05 8.80 5.39
CA GLY A 296 -0.90 8.46 6.46
C GLY A 296 -0.85 9.50 7.57
N VAL A 297 -1.99 10.15 7.84
CA VAL A 297 -2.09 11.22 8.83
C VAL A 297 -3.05 10.85 9.95
N VAL A 298 -2.79 11.38 11.15
CA VAL A 298 -3.80 11.46 12.21
C VAL A 298 -4.66 12.71 12.01
N LYS A 299 -5.59 13.00 12.92
CA LYS A 299 -6.33 14.27 12.89
C LYS A 299 -5.36 15.46 12.85
N PHE A 300 -5.65 16.48 12.07
CA PHE A 300 -4.77 17.63 11.92
C PHE A 300 -5.55 18.92 11.67
N ASP A 301 -4.90 20.06 11.87
CA ASP A 301 -5.42 21.36 11.48
C ASP A 301 -5.09 21.62 9.99
N PRO A 302 -6.10 21.74 9.10
CA PRO A 302 -5.88 22.01 7.68
C PRO A 302 -5.05 23.26 7.41
N ALA A 303 -5.24 24.33 8.20
CA ALA A 303 -4.62 25.62 7.94
C ALA A 303 -3.13 25.61 8.27
N THR A 304 -2.70 24.80 9.24
CA THR A 304 -1.31 24.76 9.72
C THR A 304 -0.57 23.47 9.41
N GLY A 305 -1.30 22.42 8.99
CA GLY A 305 -0.75 21.07 8.81
C GLY A 305 -0.39 20.36 10.10
N LYS A 306 -0.64 20.96 11.27
CA LYS A 306 -0.25 20.41 12.58
C LYS A 306 -1.09 19.17 12.90
N GLN A 307 -0.43 18.02 12.99
CA GLN A 307 -1.06 16.76 13.37
C GLN A 307 -1.21 16.63 14.90
N PHE A 308 -2.37 16.19 15.34
CA PHE A 308 -2.71 15.95 16.74
C PHE A 308 -2.41 14.50 17.13
N LYS A 309 -1.14 14.25 17.46
CA LYS A 309 -0.69 12.94 17.95
C LYS A 309 -0.99 12.81 19.45
N GLY A 310 -1.43 11.63 19.89
CA GLY A 310 -1.58 11.32 21.31
C GLY A 310 -0.22 11.15 21.98
N ASN A 311 -0.11 11.57 23.25
CA ASN A 311 1.02 11.23 24.09
C ASN A 311 0.84 9.81 24.64
N SER A 312 1.90 9.01 24.67
CA SER A 312 1.91 7.70 25.34
C SER A 312 3.08 7.62 26.31
N ALA A 313 2.84 6.96 27.45
CA ALA A 313 3.87 6.70 28.45
C ALA A 313 4.86 5.61 28.00
N THR A 314 4.47 4.79 27.03
CA THR A 314 5.23 3.64 26.52
C THR A 314 5.47 3.77 25.02
N GLN A 315 6.41 2.97 24.51
CA GLN A 315 6.71 2.93 23.08
C GLN A 315 5.82 1.92 22.36
N SER A 316 5.83 1.98 21.02
CA SER A 316 5.16 0.98 20.20
C SER A 316 5.88 -0.37 20.23
N TYR A 317 5.16 -1.49 20.09
CA TYR A 317 5.77 -2.81 19.93
C TYR A 317 6.77 -2.87 18.77
N THR A 318 6.51 -2.13 17.69
CA THR A 318 7.44 -1.93 16.58
C THR A 318 8.78 -1.35 17.03
N THR A 319 8.76 -0.38 17.93
CA THR A 319 9.98 0.22 18.47
C THR A 319 10.71 -0.76 19.39
N TYR A 320 9.99 -1.45 20.28
CA TYR A 320 10.59 -2.47 21.15
C TYR A 320 11.23 -3.62 20.35
N PHE A 321 10.56 -4.09 19.30
CA PHE A 321 11.12 -5.08 18.38
C PHE A 321 12.42 -4.59 17.73
N ALA A 322 12.42 -3.39 17.15
CA ALA A 322 13.60 -2.85 16.49
C ALA A 322 14.77 -2.68 17.46
N GLU A 323 14.51 -2.23 18.69
CA GLU A 323 15.51 -2.12 19.75
C GLU A 323 16.09 -3.49 20.14
N ALA A 324 15.23 -4.50 20.32
CA ALA A 324 15.65 -5.87 20.62
C ALA A 324 16.50 -6.47 19.50
N LEU A 325 16.06 -6.31 18.25
CA LEU A 325 16.76 -6.81 17.07
C LEU A 325 18.13 -6.15 16.91
N ILE A 326 18.23 -4.84 17.14
CA ILE A 326 19.50 -4.12 17.12
C ILE A 326 20.45 -4.68 18.18
N ALA A 327 19.97 -4.90 19.41
CA ALA A 327 20.81 -5.45 20.48
C ALA A 327 21.35 -6.85 20.15
N GLU A 328 20.54 -7.72 19.55
CA GLU A 328 21.01 -9.03 19.08
C GLU A 328 22.02 -8.90 17.93
N ALA A 329 21.76 -8.02 16.96
CA ALA A 329 22.66 -7.82 15.82
C ALA A 329 23.97 -7.08 16.17
N GLU A 330 24.04 -6.37 17.30
CA GLU A 330 25.31 -5.87 17.84
C GLU A 330 26.20 -7.00 18.37
N ALA A 331 25.58 -8.06 18.92
CA ALA A 331 26.29 -9.24 19.41
C ALA A 331 26.61 -10.26 18.29
N ASP A 332 25.75 -10.36 17.27
CA ASP A 332 25.92 -11.27 16.15
C ASP A 332 25.95 -10.52 14.80
N LYS A 333 27.09 -10.62 14.11
CA LYS A 333 27.32 -10.02 12.80
C LYS A 333 26.52 -10.69 11.67
N ASN A 334 26.03 -11.92 11.88
CA ASN A 334 25.32 -12.71 10.87
C ASN A 334 23.82 -12.34 10.78
N ILE A 335 23.28 -11.60 11.74
CA ILE A 335 21.90 -11.14 11.70
C ILE A 335 21.74 -10.07 10.61
N VAL A 336 20.85 -10.36 9.67
CA VAL A 336 20.40 -9.44 8.61
C VAL A 336 18.89 -9.28 8.67
N ALA A 337 18.40 -8.13 8.24
CA ALA A 337 16.97 -7.82 8.16
C ALA A 337 16.52 -7.71 6.71
N ILE A 338 15.31 -8.21 6.43
CA ILE A 338 14.66 -8.11 5.12
C ILE A 338 13.25 -7.57 5.36
N HIS A 339 12.82 -6.60 4.55
CA HIS A 339 11.43 -6.13 4.56
C HIS A 339 10.89 -5.91 3.15
N ALA A 340 9.58 -6.00 3.00
CA ALA A 340 8.87 -5.69 1.76
C ALA A 340 8.28 -4.28 1.84
N ALA A 341 9.05 -3.25 1.49
CA ALA A 341 8.64 -1.83 1.51
C ALA A 341 8.12 -1.26 2.86
N MET A 342 8.29 -2.00 3.96
CA MET A 342 7.72 -1.66 5.26
C MET A 342 8.75 -1.18 6.28
N GLY A 343 9.83 -0.51 5.86
CA GLY A 343 10.93 -0.09 6.75
C GLY A 343 10.48 0.70 7.98
N GLY A 344 9.72 1.79 7.78
CA GLY A 344 9.16 2.57 8.90
C GLY A 344 8.01 1.86 9.62
N GLY A 345 7.22 1.06 8.89
CA GLY A 345 6.11 0.30 9.45
C GLY A 345 6.57 -0.77 10.45
N THR A 346 7.67 -1.46 10.15
CA THR A 346 8.23 -2.56 10.95
C THR A 346 9.36 -2.12 11.90
N GLY A 347 9.76 -0.85 11.85
CA GLY A 347 10.89 -0.34 12.64
C GLY A 347 12.27 -0.72 12.08
N LEU A 348 12.31 -1.41 10.94
CA LEU A 348 13.56 -1.79 10.26
C LEU A 348 14.31 -0.60 9.66
N ASN A 349 13.69 0.58 9.55
CA ASN A 349 14.41 1.83 9.29
C ASN A 349 15.40 2.20 10.43
N LEU A 350 15.09 1.83 11.68
CA LEU A 350 16.02 2.00 12.81
C LEU A 350 17.21 1.03 12.67
N PHE A 351 16.93 -0.22 12.30
CA PHE A 351 17.95 -1.24 12.05
C PHE A 351 18.86 -0.84 10.88
N LEU A 352 18.28 -0.40 9.77
CA LEU A 352 19.01 0.07 8.59
C LEU A 352 19.93 1.25 8.91
N ARG A 353 19.49 2.21 9.74
CA ARG A 353 20.38 3.30 10.19
C ARG A 353 21.58 2.77 10.98
N ARG A 354 21.38 1.77 11.83
CA ARG A 354 22.46 1.19 12.65
C ARG A 354 23.38 0.29 11.82
N PHE A 355 22.82 -0.46 10.87
CA PHE A 355 23.52 -1.45 10.05
C PHE A 355 23.15 -1.34 8.56
N PRO A 356 23.66 -0.32 7.85
CA PRO A 356 23.26 -0.02 6.46
C PRO A 356 23.47 -1.17 5.47
N GLN A 357 24.46 -2.03 5.70
CA GLN A 357 24.80 -3.15 4.83
C GLN A 357 24.07 -4.46 5.18
N ARG A 358 23.24 -4.46 6.22
CA ARG A 358 22.55 -5.67 6.73
C ARG A 358 21.03 -5.55 6.72
N CYS A 359 20.47 -4.58 6.01
CA CYS A 359 19.03 -4.41 5.86
C CYS A 359 18.67 -4.30 4.38
N PHE A 360 17.77 -5.14 3.91
CA PHE A 360 17.39 -5.24 2.51
C PHE A 360 15.90 -4.96 2.32
N ASP A 361 15.59 -4.08 1.38
CA ASP A 361 14.23 -3.80 0.94
C ASP A 361 13.96 -4.46 -0.40
N VAL A 362 12.96 -5.32 -0.46
CA VAL A 362 12.57 -6.03 -1.69
C VAL A 362 11.43 -5.33 -2.46
N GLY A 363 10.95 -4.17 -1.97
CA GLY A 363 9.76 -3.51 -2.51
C GLY A 363 8.48 -4.21 -2.06
N ILE A 364 7.35 -3.99 -2.74
CA ILE A 364 6.12 -4.74 -2.45
C ILE A 364 6.24 -6.13 -3.07
N ALA A 365 7.05 -7.00 -2.48
CA ALA A 365 7.32 -8.33 -3.00
C ALA A 365 7.51 -9.34 -1.85
N GLU A 366 6.48 -9.55 -1.04
CA GLU A 366 6.51 -10.47 0.10
C GLU A 366 6.89 -11.90 -0.32
N GLN A 367 6.43 -12.35 -1.49
CA GLN A 367 6.82 -13.65 -2.08
C GLN A 367 8.31 -13.73 -2.45
N HIS A 368 8.96 -12.59 -2.71
CA HIS A 368 10.41 -12.55 -2.91
C HIS A 368 11.15 -12.51 -1.58
N ALA A 369 10.62 -11.81 -0.57
CA ALA A 369 11.15 -11.80 0.79
C ALA A 369 11.07 -13.18 1.46
N VAL A 370 10.05 -13.98 1.13
CA VAL A 370 9.78 -15.28 1.75
C VAL A 370 9.83 -16.37 0.69
N VAL A 371 10.74 -17.33 0.86
CA VAL A 371 10.81 -18.51 -0.02
C VAL A 371 10.00 -19.65 0.59
N HIS A 372 9.13 -20.27 -0.22
CA HIS A 372 8.29 -21.41 0.18
C HIS A 372 9.09 -22.53 0.91
N ASP A 373 10.32 -22.76 0.48
CA ASP A 373 11.12 -23.89 0.93
C ASP A 373 11.87 -23.67 2.26
N VAL A 374 11.52 -22.64 3.04
CA VAL A 374 12.10 -22.37 4.36
C VAL A 374 11.82 -23.50 5.34
N ASP A 375 10.56 -23.90 5.49
CA ASP A 375 10.14 -24.87 6.51
C ASP A 375 10.59 -26.29 6.16
N LEU A 376 10.42 -26.69 4.90
CA LEU A 376 10.80 -28.02 4.43
C LEU A 376 12.31 -28.27 4.60
N GLN A 377 13.13 -27.26 4.32
CA GLN A 377 14.59 -27.35 4.45
C GLN A 377 15.09 -27.08 5.87
N LYS A 378 14.19 -26.76 6.81
CA LYS A 378 14.54 -26.34 8.18
C LYS A 378 15.53 -25.18 8.22
N LEU A 379 15.39 -24.25 7.28
CA LEU A 379 16.26 -23.08 7.25
C LEU A 379 16.00 -22.20 8.47
N PRO A 380 17.04 -21.65 9.10
CA PRO A 380 16.88 -20.79 10.26
C PRO A 380 16.45 -19.40 9.81
N VAL A 381 15.19 -19.25 9.41
CA VAL A 381 14.57 -17.97 9.06
C VAL A 381 13.62 -17.57 10.16
N ARG A 382 13.69 -16.30 10.58
CA ARG A 382 12.93 -15.75 11.69
C ARG A 382 11.90 -14.74 11.20
N PHE A 383 10.62 -15.07 11.32
CA PHE A 383 9.51 -14.21 10.89
C PHE A 383 9.03 -13.34 12.05
N ALA A 384 9.42 -12.07 12.04
CA ALA A 384 8.91 -11.06 12.97
C ALA A 384 7.61 -10.45 12.39
N MET A 385 6.47 -10.83 12.96
CA MET A 385 5.16 -10.51 12.41
C MET A 385 4.48 -9.37 13.20
N ASP A 386 4.68 -8.15 12.72
CA ASP A 386 4.01 -6.95 13.23
C ASP A 386 2.54 -6.89 12.79
N ARG A 387 1.74 -6.01 13.40
CA ARG A 387 0.29 -5.80 13.11
C ARG A 387 -0.55 -7.08 13.30
N ALA A 388 -0.08 -7.99 14.14
CA ALA A 388 -0.77 -9.23 14.36
C ALA A 388 -2.11 -9.02 15.08
N GLY A 389 -3.19 -9.56 14.52
CA GLY A 389 -4.53 -9.56 15.07
C GLY A 389 -5.40 -8.48 14.45
N LEU A 390 -6.24 -7.86 15.29
CA LEU A 390 -7.09 -6.76 14.87
C LEU A 390 -6.27 -5.47 14.75
N VAL A 391 -6.26 -4.86 13.56
CA VAL A 391 -5.53 -3.61 13.30
C VAL A 391 -6.40 -2.34 13.41
N GLY A 392 -7.71 -2.52 13.60
CA GLY A 392 -8.68 -1.45 13.80
C GLY A 392 -9.12 -0.79 12.49
N ALA A 393 -8.79 0.49 12.33
CA ALA A 393 -9.37 1.40 11.34
C ALA A 393 -9.10 1.03 9.85
N ASP A 394 -8.12 0.17 9.58
CA ASP A 394 -7.84 -0.35 8.24
C ASP A 394 -8.79 -1.49 7.84
N GLY A 395 -9.54 -2.05 8.80
CA GLY A 395 -10.61 -3.00 8.53
C GLY A 395 -10.13 -4.40 8.12
N PRO A 396 -11.02 -5.21 7.52
CA PRO A 396 -10.80 -6.65 7.35
C PRO A 396 -9.67 -7.01 6.38
N THR A 397 -9.38 -6.16 5.38
CA THR A 397 -8.32 -6.41 4.41
C THR A 397 -6.92 -6.32 5.00
N HIS A 398 -6.77 -5.75 6.19
CA HIS A 398 -5.47 -5.60 6.87
C HIS A 398 -5.41 -6.41 8.18
N CYS A 399 -6.42 -7.25 8.44
CA CYS A 399 -6.49 -7.99 9.69
C CYS A 399 -5.53 -9.20 9.66
N GLY A 400 -4.47 -9.14 10.45
CA GLY A 400 -3.53 -10.24 10.67
C GLY A 400 -4.06 -11.28 11.67
N ALA A 401 -5.27 -11.81 11.46
CA ALA A 401 -5.89 -12.75 12.40
C ALA A 401 -5.58 -14.22 12.11
N PHE A 402 -4.95 -14.53 10.98
CA PHE A 402 -4.85 -15.90 10.45
C PHE A 402 -3.47 -16.54 10.61
N ASP A 403 -2.46 -15.78 11.03
CA ASP A 403 -1.05 -16.19 11.07
C ASP A 403 -0.76 -17.36 12.00
N VAL A 404 -1.40 -17.42 13.16
CA VAL A 404 -1.23 -18.59 14.06
C VAL A 404 -1.65 -19.86 13.34
N THR A 405 -2.80 -19.84 12.67
CA THR A 405 -3.33 -21.03 11.99
C THR A 405 -2.39 -21.49 10.88
N PHE A 406 -1.97 -20.60 9.97
CA PHE A 406 -1.14 -21.03 8.84
C PHE A 406 0.29 -21.36 9.25
N MET A 407 0.88 -20.65 10.23
CA MET A 407 2.24 -20.93 10.69
C MET A 407 2.32 -22.21 11.51
N ALA A 408 1.34 -22.47 12.38
CA ALA A 408 1.33 -23.69 13.19
C ALA A 408 1.06 -24.97 12.37
N CYS A 409 0.54 -24.86 11.16
CA CYS A 409 0.41 -25.99 10.23
C CYS A 409 1.75 -26.39 9.58
N LEU A 410 2.80 -25.56 9.70
CA LEU A 410 4.13 -25.87 9.17
C LEU A 410 4.90 -26.72 10.19
N PRO A 411 5.31 -27.96 9.83
CA PRO A 411 5.78 -28.95 10.80
C PRO A 411 7.07 -28.58 11.55
N ASN A 412 7.93 -27.73 10.97
CA ASN A 412 9.19 -27.35 11.62
C ASN A 412 9.15 -25.94 12.23
N MET A 413 8.03 -25.23 12.14
CA MET A 413 7.89 -23.85 12.58
C MET A 413 7.72 -23.75 14.09
N VAL A 414 8.60 -23.00 14.75
CA VAL A 414 8.38 -22.56 16.13
C VAL A 414 7.50 -21.31 16.11
N VAL A 415 6.31 -21.38 16.71
CA VAL A 415 5.37 -20.25 16.79
C VAL A 415 5.46 -19.65 18.20
N MET A 416 5.50 -18.32 18.29
CA MET A 416 5.59 -17.60 19.55
C MET A 416 4.68 -16.36 19.54
N ALA A 417 4.21 -15.93 20.71
CA ALA A 417 3.49 -14.66 20.86
C ALA A 417 3.75 -14.02 22.23
N PRO A 418 4.43 -12.85 22.29
CA PRO A 418 4.79 -12.23 23.55
C PRO A 418 3.57 -11.59 24.21
N SER A 419 3.43 -11.78 25.53
CA SER A 419 2.34 -11.21 26.33
C SER A 419 2.46 -9.70 26.57
N ASP A 420 3.68 -9.19 26.47
CA ASP A 420 4.09 -7.83 26.78
C ASP A 420 5.43 -7.49 26.08
N GLU A 421 5.89 -6.25 26.22
CA GLU A 421 7.13 -5.80 25.59
C GLU A 421 8.39 -6.48 26.13
N ALA A 422 8.42 -6.97 27.38
CA ALA A 422 9.58 -7.68 27.91
C ALA A 422 9.68 -9.10 27.32
N GLU A 423 8.56 -9.81 27.21
CA GLU A 423 8.53 -11.09 26.49
C GLU A 423 8.92 -10.92 25.02
N LEU A 424 8.61 -9.79 24.38
CA LEU A 424 9.06 -9.54 23.00
C LEU A 424 10.59 -9.52 22.91
N PHE A 425 11.30 -8.87 23.83
CA PHE A 425 12.76 -8.94 23.89
C PHE A 425 13.26 -10.38 24.04
N HIS A 426 12.65 -11.15 24.95
CA HIS A 426 13.00 -12.56 25.16
C HIS A 426 12.74 -13.43 23.93
N MET A 427 11.64 -13.20 23.21
CA MET A 427 11.32 -13.94 21.98
C MET A 427 12.24 -13.58 20.82
N VAL A 428 12.67 -12.32 20.69
CA VAL A 428 13.69 -11.94 19.71
C VAL A 428 15.01 -12.67 20.00
N ALA A 429 15.44 -12.71 21.26
CA ALA A 429 16.62 -13.48 21.67
C ALA A 429 16.44 -15.00 21.45
N THR A 430 15.25 -15.53 21.71
CA THR A 430 14.91 -16.94 21.47
C THR A 430 14.99 -17.26 19.97
N ALA A 431 14.40 -16.43 19.12
CA ALA A 431 14.43 -16.59 17.67
C ALA A 431 15.86 -16.52 17.11
N ALA A 432 16.69 -15.61 17.64
CA ALA A 432 18.11 -15.52 17.29
C ALA A 432 18.89 -16.78 17.68
N ALA A 433 18.54 -17.44 18.79
CA ALA A 433 19.21 -18.64 19.27
C ALA A 433 18.78 -19.94 18.53
N ILE A 434 17.61 -19.97 17.89
CA ILE A 434 17.12 -21.13 17.12
C ILE A 434 17.83 -21.17 15.77
N ASP A 435 18.73 -22.11 15.53
CA ASP A 435 19.53 -22.20 14.28
C ASP A 435 19.33 -23.49 13.47
N ASP A 436 18.41 -24.36 13.89
CA ASP A 436 18.18 -25.67 13.27
C ASP A 436 16.80 -25.81 12.59
N ARG A 437 16.00 -24.73 12.57
CA ARG A 437 14.63 -24.68 12.03
C ARG A 437 14.12 -23.22 11.94
N PRO A 438 13.02 -22.94 11.22
CA PRO A 438 12.43 -21.61 11.23
C PRO A 438 11.66 -21.32 12.52
N SER A 439 11.49 -20.03 12.80
CA SER A 439 10.65 -19.55 13.90
C SER A 439 9.88 -18.30 13.50
N CYS A 440 8.77 -18.04 14.18
CA CYS A 440 8.01 -16.82 14.04
C CYS A 440 7.53 -16.31 15.39
N PHE A 441 7.46 -15.00 15.54
CA PHE A 441 6.81 -14.36 16.68
C PHE A 441 5.91 -13.23 16.21
N ARG A 442 4.69 -13.19 16.75
CA ARG A 442 3.66 -12.24 16.35
C ARG A 442 3.43 -11.18 17.42
N TYR A 443 3.35 -9.91 17.06
CA TYR A 443 3.07 -8.84 18.02
C TYR A 443 2.08 -7.81 17.44
N PRO A 444 1.21 -7.23 18.30
CA PRO A 444 0.10 -6.44 17.83
C PRO A 444 0.55 -5.04 17.39
N ARG A 445 -0.31 -4.39 16.62
CA ARG A 445 -0.26 -2.93 16.50
C ARG A 445 -0.64 -2.31 17.85
N GLY A 446 0.25 -1.52 18.43
CA GLY A 446 -0.03 -0.80 19.67
C GLY A 446 1.22 -0.48 20.47
N ASN A 447 1.01 0.00 21.68
CA ASN A 447 2.08 0.30 22.63
C ASN A 447 2.19 -0.75 23.71
N GLY A 448 3.37 -0.84 24.32
CA GLY A 448 3.61 -1.68 25.49
C GLY A 448 2.80 -1.24 26.71
N ILE A 449 2.79 -2.09 27.73
CA ILE A 449 2.01 -1.90 28.97
C ILE A 449 2.79 -1.26 30.11
N GLY A 450 4.09 -1.02 29.93
CA GLY A 450 4.98 -0.36 30.88
C GLY A 450 5.68 -1.32 31.85
N VAL A 451 5.96 -2.56 31.42
CA VAL A 451 6.71 -3.53 32.25
C VAL A 451 8.20 -3.20 32.28
N GLN A 452 8.89 -3.74 33.28
CA GLN A 452 10.34 -3.61 33.37
C GLN A 452 11.02 -4.32 32.21
N LEU A 453 11.81 -3.58 31.44
CA LEU A 453 12.54 -4.11 30.30
C LEU A 453 13.83 -4.83 30.74
N PRO A 454 14.29 -5.85 29.98
CA PRO A 454 15.58 -6.48 30.20
C PRO A 454 16.75 -5.48 30.15
N PRO A 455 17.78 -5.63 31.00
CA PRO A 455 18.95 -4.76 30.99
C PRO A 455 19.62 -4.70 29.62
N GLY A 456 20.03 -3.50 29.20
CA GLY A 456 20.68 -3.31 27.91
C GLY A 456 19.79 -3.60 26.69
N LYS A 457 18.46 -3.72 26.87
CA LYS A 457 17.51 -4.04 25.79
C LYS A 457 17.81 -5.39 25.12
N LYS A 458 18.43 -6.32 25.85
CA LYS A 458 18.77 -7.65 25.37
C LYS A 458 17.95 -8.73 26.07
N GLY A 459 17.29 -9.57 25.29
CA GLY A 459 16.48 -10.66 25.83
C GLY A 459 17.31 -11.81 26.39
N VAL A 460 16.64 -12.77 27.02
CA VAL A 460 17.21 -14.06 27.42
C VAL A 460 16.40 -15.13 26.69
N PRO A 461 17.03 -16.06 25.95
CA PRO A 461 16.32 -17.12 25.26
C PRO A 461 15.42 -17.92 26.21
N LEU A 462 14.20 -18.18 25.77
CA LEU A 462 13.20 -18.97 26.48
C LEU A 462 13.29 -20.45 26.06
N GLU A 463 12.86 -21.34 26.96
CA GLU A 463 12.70 -22.75 26.64
C GLU A 463 11.53 -22.94 25.66
N VAL A 464 11.83 -23.39 24.44
CA VAL A 464 10.84 -23.56 23.37
C VAL A 464 9.76 -24.56 23.78
N GLY A 465 8.50 -24.18 23.57
CA GLY A 465 7.34 -25.01 23.92
C GLY A 465 6.87 -24.91 25.37
N LYS A 466 7.50 -24.04 26.18
CA LYS A 466 7.16 -23.89 27.60
C LYS A 466 6.40 -22.60 27.90
N GLY A 467 5.10 -22.75 28.19
CA GLY A 467 4.27 -21.69 28.78
C GLY A 467 4.61 -21.37 30.24
N ARG A 468 3.87 -20.44 30.85
CA ARG A 468 4.01 -20.10 32.28
C ARG A 468 2.65 -19.81 32.92
N VAL A 469 2.52 -20.11 34.22
CA VAL A 469 1.38 -19.68 35.03
C VAL A 469 1.70 -18.31 35.61
N LEU A 470 0.80 -17.34 35.39
CA LEU A 470 0.94 -15.97 35.89
C LEU A 470 0.17 -15.76 37.20
N ILE A 471 -1.03 -16.33 37.27
CA ILE A 471 -1.89 -16.32 38.45
C ILE A 471 -2.34 -17.75 38.66
N GLU A 472 -2.17 -18.28 39.86
CA GLU A 472 -2.72 -19.57 40.26
C GLU A 472 -4.08 -19.37 40.92
N GLY A 473 -5.09 -20.08 40.44
CA GLY A 473 -6.45 -20.03 40.94
C GLY A 473 -7.06 -21.43 41.10
N GLU A 474 -8.38 -21.50 41.03
CA GLU A 474 -9.17 -22.70 41.31
C GLU A 474 -10.17 -22.97 40.16
N ARG A 475 -10.41 -24.25 39.87
CA ARG A 475 -11.50 -24.77 39.00
C ARG A 475 -11.53 -24.35 37.53
N VAL A 476 -11.08 -23.15 37.16
CA VAL A 476 -11.14 -22.57 35.81
C VAL A 476 -9.81 -21.93 35.47
N ALA A 477 -9.31 -22.17 34.25
CA ALA A 477 -8.11 -21.54 33.71
C ALA A 477 -8.43 -20.73 32.45
N LEU A 478 -7.86 -19.53 32.37
CA LEU A 478 -7.81 -18.71 31.16
C LEU A 478 -6.41 -18.87 30.54
N LEU A 479 -6.37 -19.38 29.30
CA LEU A 479 -5.14 -19.52 28.53
C LEU A 479 -5.08 -18.37 27.53
N GLY A 480 -4.17 -17.43 27.77
CA GLY A 480 -3.93 -16.30 26.88
C GLY A 480 -2.79 -16.58 25.92
N TYR A 481 -2.90 -16.11 24.68
CA TYR A 481 -1.86 -16.17 23.67
C TYR A 481 -1.47 -14.77 23.22
N GLY A 482 -0.19 -14.39 23.38
CA GLY A 482 0.29 -13.05 23.09
C GLY A 482 -0.45 -11.96 23.87
N SER A 483 -0.80 -10.86 23.22
CA SER A 483 -1.48 -9.73 23.87
C SER A 483 -2.85 -10.07 24.48
N ALA A 484 -3.47 -11.20 24.11
CA ALA A 484 -4.72 -11.66 24.74
C ALA A 484 -4.53 -12.02 26.22
N VAL A 485 -3.30 -12.32 26.66
CA VAL A 485 -2.95 -12.53 28.07
C VAL A 485 -3.40 -11.35 28.94
N GLN A 486 -3.25 -10.11 28.45
CA GLN A 486 -3.69 -8.93 29.19
C GLN A 486 -5.20 -8.89 29.37
N SER A 487 -5.98 -9.36 28.39
CA SER A 487 -7.43 -9.53 28.52
C SER A 487 -7.78 -10.63 29.52
N CYS A 488 -7.04 -11.73 29.56
CA CYS A 488 -7.21 -12.79 30.56
C CYS A 488 -6.92 -12.28 31.98
N LEU A 489 -5.86 -11.51 32.17
CA LEU A 489 -5.53 -10.89 33.47
C LEU A 489 -6.63 -9.92 33.92
N ALA A 490 -7.11 -9.05 33.02
CA ALA A 490 -8.20 -8.13 33.32
C ALA A 490 -9.51 -8.87 33.68
N ALA A 491 -9.84 -9.94 32.95
CA ALA A 491 -11.01 -10.76 33.25
C ALA A 491 -10.89 -11.49 34.60
N ALA A 492 -9.71 -12.02 34.92
CA ALA A 492 -9.45 -12.66 36.21
C ALA A 492 -9.64 -11.67 37.37
N SER A 493 -9.08 -10.45 37.26
CA SER A 493 -9.26 -9.40 38.26
C SER A 493 -10.72 -8.98 38.43
N LEU A 494 -11.48 -8.88 37.34
CA LEU A 494 -12.91 -8.58 37.40
C LEU A 494 -13.70 -9.66 38.14
N LEU A 495 -13.41 -10.93 37.85
CA LEU A 495 -14.13 -12.07 38.42
C LEU A 495 -13.72 -12.40 39.86
N GLU A 496 -12.53 -11.99 40.29
CA GLU A 496 -12.10 -12.10 41.69
C GLU A 496 -13.05 -11.35 42.62
N SER A 497 -13.56 -10.18 42.19
CA SER A 497 -14.59 -9.43 42.94
C SER A 497 -15.92 -10.17 43.09
N HIS A 498 -16.15 -11.22 42.28
CA HIS A 498 -17.31 -12.10 42.34
C HIS A 498 -17.01 -13.43 43.08
N GLY A 499 -15.85 -13.54 43.74
CA GLY A 499 -15.44 -14.74 44.49
C GLY A 499 -14.89 -15.87 43.61
N LEU A 500 -14.55 -15.59 42.34
CA LEU A 500 -13.97 -16.56 41.42
C LEU A 500 -12.47 -16.31 41.27
N ARG A 501 -11.64 -17.23 41.77
CA ARG A 501 -10.18 -17.19 41.57
C ARG A 501 -9.83 -18.02 40.35
N LEU A 502 -9.46 -17.37 39.24
CA LEU A 502 -9.09 -18.08 38.01
C LEU A 502 -7.58 -18.24 37.90
N THR A 503 -7.15 -19.38 37.36
CA THR A 503 -5.77 -19.51 36.87
C THR A 503 -5.62 -18.72 35.59
N VAL A 504 -4.57 -17.92 35.45
CA VAL A 504 -4.19 -17.28 34.18
C VAL A 504 -2.85 -17.84 33.74
N ALA A 505 -2.84 -18.48 32.58
CA ALA A 505 -1.64 -19.03 31.97
C ALA A 505 -1.32 -18.30 30.66
N ASP A 506 -0.04 -18.00 30.49
CA ASP A 506 0.54 -17.44 29.28
C ASP A 506 1.05 -18.58 28.40
N ALA A 507 0.27 -18.87 27.36
CA ALA A 507 0.52 -19.93 26.40
C ALA A 507 1.47 -19.46 25.28
N ARG A 508 2.54 -18.74 25.63
CA ARG A 508 3.47 -18.02 24.74
C ARG A 508 4.13 -18.81 23.58
N PHE A 509 3.87 -20.11 23.43
CA PHE A 509 4.30 -21.00 22.34
C PHE A 509 3.10 -21.78 21.78
#